data_AF-A0AAE3IEK0-F1
#
_entry.id   AF-A0AAE3IEK0-F1
#
_cell.length_a   1.000
_cell.length_b   1.000
_cell.length_c   1.000
_cell.angle_alpha   90.00
_cell.angle_beta   90.00
_cell.angle_gamma   90.00
#
_symmetry.space_group_name_H-M   'P 1'
#
loop_
_entity.id
_entity.type
_entity.pdbx_description
1 polymer ?
#
loop_
_entity_poly.entity_id
_entity_poly.type
_entity_poly.pdbx_seq_one_letter_code
_entity_poly.pdbx_strand_id
1 'polypeptide(L)' 'MTYTLEISDDLKERLDTHTEEGESYEEFIEELVSVYETEGAFLQEGYSE' A
#
# COMPACT_ATOMS: atom_id res chain seq x y z
N MET A 1 -3.49 -0.98 18.32
CA MET A 1 -4.86 -0.44 18.17
C MET A 1 -5.22 -0.56 16.72
N THR A 2 -6.46 -0.91 16.39
CA THR A 2 -6.89 -0.99 14.98
C THR A 2 -7.56 0.30 14.56
N TYR A 3 -7.39 0.66 13.30
CA TYR A 3 -8.02 1.81 12.66
C TYR A 3 -8.82 1.34 11.45
N THR A 4 -9.88 2.07 11.11
CA THR A 4 -10.69 1.79 9.93
C THR A 4 -10.33 2.78 8.84
N LEU A 5 -10.10 2.26 7.63
CA LEU A 5 -9.91 3.05 6.42
C LEU A 5 -11.15 2.92 5.55
N GLU A 6 -11.68 4.06 5.08
CA GLU A 6 -12.72 4.08 4.06
C GLU A 6 -12.05 4.16 2.69
N ILE A 7 -12.43 3.25 1.79
CA ILE A 7 -11.88 3.15 0.44
C ILE A 7 -13.00 2.99 -0.59
N SER A 8 -12.74 3.44 -1.81
CA SER A 8 -13.65 3.23 -2.94
C SER A 8 -13.74 1.74 -3.31
N ASP A 9 -14.86 1.34 -3.91
CA ASP A 9 -15.08 -0.02 -4.41
C ASP A 9 -14.01 -0.44 -5.45
N ASP A 10 -13.59 0.50 -6.31
CA ASP A 10 -12.47 0.32 -7.26
C ASP A 10 -11.16 -0.07 -6.56
N LEU A 11 -10.80 0.65 -5.50
CA LEU A 11 -9.58 0.36 -4.75
C LEU A 11 -9.70 -1.00 -4.07
N LYS A 12 -10.87 -1.32 -3.51
CA LYS A 12 -11.13 -2.62 -2.90
C LYS A 12 -10.98 -3.77 -3.91
N GLU A 13 -11.53 -3.64 -5.12
CA GLU A 13 -11.40 -4.65 -6.18
C GLU A 13 -9.94 -4.85 -6.60
N ARG A 14 -9.17 -3.76 -6.68
CA ARG A 14 -7.72 -3.82 -6.92
C ARG A 14 -6.99 -4.55 -5.81
N LEU A 15 -7.31 -4.25 -4.54
CA LEU A 15 -6.71 -4.96 -3.41
C LEU A 15 -7.01 -6.46 -3.51
N ASP A 16 -8.26 -6.85 -3.76
CA ASP A 16 -8.70 -8.24 -3.90
C ASP A 16 -7.98 -8.99 -5.03
N THR A 17 -7.73 -8.31 -6.16
CA THR A 17 -7.00 -8.88 -7.30
C THR A 17 -5.52 -9.12 -6.98
N HIS A 18 -4.94 -8.33 -6.08
CA HIS A 18 -3.52 -8.35 -5.77
C HIS A 18 -3.17 -9.05 -4.45
N THR A 19 -4.17 -9.41 -3.63
CA THR A 19 -3.94 -10.20 -2.40
C THR A 19 -3.78 -11.68 -2.75
N GLU A 20 -2.83 -12.35 -2.13
CA GLU A 20 -2.61 -13.80 -2.28
C GLU A 20 -3.60 -14.62 -1.43
N GLU A 21 -3.73 -15.93 -1.70
CA GLU A 21 -4.64 -16.80 -0.96
C GLU A 21 -4.30 -16.84 0.55
N GLY A 22 -5.21 -16.28 1.36
CA GLY A 22 -5.06 -16.22 2.82
C GLY A 22 -4.32 -14.99 3.34
N GLU A 23 -3.85 -14.12 2.45
CA GLU A 23 -3.28 -12.82 2.79
C GLU A 23 -4.38 -11.82 3.18
N SER A 24 -4.12 -11.02 4.20
CA SER A 24 -5.03 -9.94 4.61
C SER A 24 -4.66 -8.63 3.91
N TYR A 25 -5.64 -7.76 3.68
CA TYR A 25 -5.35 -6.41 3.14
C TYR A 25 -4.35 -5.61 3.98
N GLU A 26 -4.28 -5.86 5.29
CA GLU A 26 -3.27 -5.26 6.16
C GLU A 26 -1.85 -5.66 5.74
N GLU A 27 -1.59 -6.96 5.52
CA GLU A 27 -0.27 -7.46 5.10
C GLU A 27 0.10 -6.92 3.71
N PHE A 28 -0.85 -6.93 2.77
CA PHE A 28 -0.62 -6.36 1.44
C PHE A 28 -0.26 -4.87 1.49
N ILE A 29 -0.97 -4.10 2.32
CA ILE A 29 -0.72 -2.66 2.49
C ILE A 29 0.63 -2.43 3.17
N GLU A 30 1.01 -3.23 4.17
CA GLU A 30 2.34 -3.14 4.81
C GLU A 30 3.46 -3.42 3.80
N GLU A 31 3.31 -4.42 2.94
CA GLU A 31 4.26 -4.70 1.86
C GLU A 31 4.36 -3.52 0.87
N LEU A 32 3.23 -2.94 0.45
CA LEU A 32 3.24 -1.74 -0.41
C LEU A 32 3.94 -0.54 0.22
N VAL A 33 3.75 -0.34 1.52
CA VAL A 33 4.44 0.73 2.27
C VAL A 33 5.93 0.43 2.36
N SER A 34 6.32 -0.81 2.65
CA SER A 34 7.72 -1.26 2.70
C SER A 34 8.42 -1.05 1.35
N VAL A 35 7.74 -1.35 0.24
CA VAL A 35 8.19 -1.06 -1.12
C VAL A 35 8.41 0.44 -1.31
N TYR A 36 7.44 1.28 -0.92
CA TYR A 36 7.58 2.74 -0.98
C TYR A 36 8.72 3.26 -0.10
N GLU A 37 8.96 2.70 1.08
CA GLU A 37 10.04 3.12 1.98
C GLU A 37 11.42 2.66 1.50
N THR A 38 11.50 1.46 0.90
CA THR A 38 12.74 0.87 0.39
C THR A 38 13.13 1.46 -0.96
N GLU A 39 12.17 1.66 -1.87
CA GLU A 39 12.39 2.30 -3.17
C GLU A 39 12.27 3.83 -3.10
N GLY A 40 11.77 4.37 -1.98
CA GLY A 40 11.52 5.80 -1.73
C GLY A 40 12.75 6.68 -1.57
N ALA A 41 13.96 6.12 -1.59
CA ALA A 41 15.16 6.91 -1.83
C ALA A 41 15.07 7.71 -3.15
N PHE A 42 14.27 7.25 -4.13
CA PHE A 42 14.08 7.94 -5.42
C PHE A 42 13.13 9.15 -5.37
N LEU A 43 12.28 9.31 -4.35
CA LEU A 43 11.33 10.44 -4.26
C LEU A 43 11.89 11.67 -3.52
N GLN A 44 13.04 11.54 -2.84
CA GLN A 44 13.68 12.69 -2.19
C GLN A 44 14.53 13.56 -3.14
N GLU A 45 14.87 13.08 -4.34
CA GLU A 45 15.63 13.88 -5.33
C GLU A 45 14.76 14.83 -6.16
N GLY A 46 13.42 14.79 -6.01
CA GLY A 46 12.47 15.59 -6.79
C GLY A 46 11.84 16.79 -6.08
N TYR A 47 12.13 17.01 -4.80
CA TYR A 47 11.70 18.20 -4.03
C TYR A 47 12.90 19.04 -3.57
N SER A 48 13.85 19.28 -4.49
CA SER A 48 14.78 20.40 -4.41
C SER A 48 14.59 21.30 -5.62
N GLU A 49 13.51 22.08 -5.58
CA GLU A 49 13.44 23.42 -6.18
C GLU A 49 12.71 24.36 -5.20
#